data_AF-A0A0R3UN95-F1
#
_entry.id   AF-A0A0R3UN95-F1
#
_cell.length_a   1.000
_cell.length_b   1.000
_cell.length_c   1.000
_cell.angle_alpha   90.00
_cell.angle_beta   90.00
_cell.angle_gamma   90.00
#
_symmetry.space_group_name_H-M   'P 1'
#
loop_
_entity.id
_entity.type
_entity.pdbx_description
1 polymer ?
#
loop_
_entity_poly.entity_id
_entity_poly.type
_entity_poly.pdbx_seq_one_letter_code
_entity_poly.pdbx_strand_id
1 'polypeptide(L)'
;MTDDATIADTELLQFASNIGFGADIVLRYSVDDLPSGEQRNGNNMALTCHPSVCLGGTFDTLHHGHRVLLGVAALLAQRRLLVGITDSCLLKKKLLAPLIEAHSRRCSAVSTFLSDIDFPMERLEICRLTDPFGPPANDPDFQCIVASPESVPGCKKINEMRADNQLPELHIEVIEFVPRNDHAQLSLPQSFADSKISSSTLRMDLLGRSLLSRPLKPSRPKGRPWVVGLAGPAGSGKSTITQHLKNLAGDRLHVLHADQIGHQIYEPGTQTYTTLVEHFAPESIVESAPPHRIDRRKLASLVFNKAEQLERLNAVVWPRIASVIETQIIELQNDNRAELPIVVIDAALLFEAGWDQICDEVWTAYIPLDEAERRLVQRSNLSAEEALKRLCFQATGVLESIGGGSADWWTPCQRGSTVGPIARSNVVFCSVWEVDYTRKQVKRAWEDLIQRISELQ
;
A
#
# COMPACT_ATOMS: atom_id res chain seq x y z
N MET A 1 39.77 24.98 19.82
CA MET A 1 38.69 25.62 20.60
C MET A 1 37.45 25.51 19.72
N THR A 2 36.74 24.41 19.86
CA THR A 2 35.43 24.19 19.22
C THR A 2 34.41 24.70 20.22
N ASP A 3 33.73 25.79 19.86
CA ASP A 3 32.60 26.30 20.64
C ASP A 3 31.40 25.39 20.37
N ASP A 4 31.29 24.32 21.15
CA ASP A 4 30.08 23.48 21.18
C ASP A 4 28.97 24.29 21.83
N ALA A 5 28.11 24.89 21.00
CA ALA A 5 26.93 25.60 21.47
C ALA A 5 25.92 24.60 22.02
N THR A 6 25.60 24.73 23.30
CA THR A 6 24.62 23.90 24.01
C THR A 6 23.26 24.60 24.00
N ILE A 7 22.20 23.89 23.62
CA ILE A 7 20.83 24.42 23.65
C ILE A 7 20.30 24.33 25.09
N ALA A 8 19.69 25.41 25.59
CA ALA A 8 19.10 25.43 26.92
C ALA A 8 17.71 24.76 26.93
N ASP A 9 17.34 24.11 28.04
CA ASP A 9 16.06 23.42 28.25
C ASP A 9 14.83 24.28 27.88
N THR A 10 14.92 25.60 28.04
CA THR A 10 13.83 26.55 27.75
C THR A 10 13.51 26.67 26.26
N GLU A 11 14.54 26.62 25.40
CA GLU A 11 14.37 26.69 23.94
C GLU A 11 13.80 25.37 23.40
N LEU A 12 14.21 24.24 23.98
CA LEU A 12 13.64 22.92 23.67
C LEU A 12 12.18 22.81 24.04
N LEU A 13 11.79 23.30 25.21
CA LEU A 13 10.40 23.31 25.67
C LEU A 13 9.54 24.25 24.81
N GLN A 14 10.08 25.41 24.41
CA GLN A 14 9.38 26.34 23.53
C GLN A 14 9.22 25.78 22.12
N PHE A 15 10.25 25.09 21.59
CA PHE A 15 10.19 24.38 20.33
C PHE A 15 9.21 23.20 20.35
N ALA A 16 9.22 22.40 21.43
CA ALA A 16 8.25 21.34 21.63
C ALA A 16 6.81 21.87 21.67
N SER A 17 6.59 23.01 22.34
CA SER A 17 5.30 23.71 22.36
C SER A 17 4.88 24.18 20.97
N ASN A 18 5.82 24.68 20.14
CA ASN A 18 5.54 25.15 18.78
C ASN A 18 5.20 24.03 17.78
N ILE A 19 5.71 22.81 18.02
CA ILE A 19 5.38 21.62 17.19
C ILE A 19 3.98 21.04 17.54
N GLY A 20 3.26 21.66 18.49
CA GLY A 20 1.94 21.21 18.93
C GLY A 20 1.97 20.06 19.92
N PHE A 21 3.12 19.85 20.59
CA PHE A 21 3.20 18.89 21.69
C PHE A 21 2.65 19.54 22.95
N GLY A 22 1.45 19.10 23.38
CA GLY A 22 0.97 19.37 24.74
C GLY A 22 2.01 18.86 25.75
N ALA A 23 2.10 19.53 26.91
CA ALA A 23 3.19 19.51 27.89
C ALA A 23 3.72 18.16 28.45
N ASP A 24 3.35 17.00 27.89
CA ASP A 24 3.67 15.67 28.42
C ASP A 24 4.36 14.76 27.38
N ILE A 25 5.43 15.22 26.72
CA ILE A 25 6.39 14.32 26.06
C ILE A 25 7.58 14.13 26.99
N VAL A 26 7.80 12.89 27.43
CA VAL A 26 9.05 12.51 28.11
C VAL A 26 10.04 12.07 27.05
N LEU A 27 10.88 13.00 26.59
CA LEU A 27 12.08 12.67 25.82
C LEU A 27 13.06 11.99 26.78
N ARG A 28 13.35 10.70 26.56
CA ARG A 28 14.41 10.00 27.29
C ARG A 28 15.67 10.02 26.43
N TYR A 29 16.67 10.75 26.89
CA TYR A 29 18.00 10.75 26.28
C TYR A 29 18.90 9.84 27.11
N SER A 30 19.53 8.85 26.47
CA SER A 30 20.55 8.02 27.11
C SER A 30 21.91 8.62 26.75
N VAL A 31 22.54 9.32 27.69
CA VAL A 31 23.94 9.72 27.57
C VAL A 31 24.77 8.62 28.22
N ASP A 32 25.17 7.62 27.45
CA ASP A 32 26.15 6.63 27.92
C ASP A 32 27.50 6.90 27.26
N ASP A 33 28.35 7.64 27.98
CA ASP A 33 29.72 7.24 28.32
C ASP A 33 30.47 8.43 28.96
N LEU A 34 30.34 8.58 30.29
CA LEU A 34 31.33 9.30 31.09
C LEU A 34 31.79 8.40 32.25
N PRO A 35 33.11 8.35 32.56
CA PRO A 35 33.65 7.43 33.55
C PRO A 35 33.02 7.66 34.93
N SER A 36 32.71 6.55 35.58
CA SER A 36 31.99 6.43 36.84
C SER A 36 32.54 7.35 37.94
N GLY A 37 31.74 8.33 38.38
CA GLY A 37 32.09 9.07 39.58
C GLY A 37 31.41 10.41 39.85
N GLU A 38 30.17 10.67 39.43
CA GLU A 38 29.39 11.80 39.97
C GLU A 38 27.89 11.53 39.82
N GLN A 39 27.19 11.25 40.93
CA GLN A 39 25.73 11.35 40.97
C GLN A 39 25.37 12.85 40.93
N ARG A 40 24.90 13.34 39.78
CA ARG A 40 24.23 14.64 39.70
C ARG A 40 22.73 14.45 39.61
N ASN A 41 22.05 14.72 40.73
CA ASN A 41 20.65 15.14 40.73
C ASN A 41 20.55 16.51 40.03
N GLY A 42 19.74 16.62 38.97
CA GLY A 42 19.21 17.91 38.49
C GLY A 42 19.29 18.15 36.98
N ASN A 43 18.13 18.13 36.32
CA ASN A 43 17.63 19.02 35.25
C ASN A 43 18.61 20.01 34.60
N ASN A 44 19.62 19.53 33.87
CA ASN A 44 20.38 20.36 32.93
C ASN A 44 20.75 19.48 31.74
N MET A 45 19.86 19.39 30.75
CA MET A 45 20.12 18.66 29.51
C MET A 45 20.76 19.60 28.49
N ALA A 46 22.08 19.51 28.31
CA ALA A 46 22.79 20.22 27.27
C ALA A 46 22.79 19.39 25.99
N LEU A 47 21.93 19.71 25.01
CA LEU A 47 22.04 19.13 23.65
C LEU A 47 23.20 19.80 22.92
N THR A 48 24.16 18.99 22.45
CA THR A 48 25.30 19.45 21.65
C THR A 48 24.90 19.68 20.21
N CYS A 49 24.97 20.91 19.74
CA CYS A 49 24.75 21.19 18.33
C CYS A 49 25.94 20.73 17.47
N HIS A 50 25.66 20.32 16.24
CA HIS A 50 26.67 19.90 15.28
C HIS A 50 26.55 20.71 13.97
N PRO A 51 27.68 21.13 13.35
CA PRO A 51 27.66 21.81 12.07
C PRO A 51 26.89 21.07 10.97
N SER A 52 27.09 19.76 10.83
CA SER A 52 26.41 18.93 9.83
C SER A 52 25.77 17.70 10.46
N VAL A 53 24.44 17.61 10.36
CA VAL A 53 23.61 16.54 10.92
C VAL A 53 22.91 15.80 9.79
N CYS A 54 22.80 14.48 9.91
CA CYS A 54 22.00 13.68 8.99
C CYS A 54 20.99 12.79 9.71
N LEU A 55 19.90 12.45 9.03
CA LEU A 55 19.04 11.34 9.40
C LEU A 55 18.52 10.62 8.17
N GLY A 56 18.31 9.31 8.30
CA GLY A 56 17.78 8.46 7.25
C GLY A 56 16.48 7.81 7.70
N GLY A 57 15.52 7.69 6.78
CA GLY A 57 14.24 7.07 7.12
C GLY A 57 13.34 6.87 5.93
N THR A 58 12.29 6.09 6.16
CA THR A 58 11.23 5.96 5.15
C THR A 58 10.32 7.19 5.15
N PHE A 59 10.03 7.81 6.30
CA PHE A 59 9.14 8.98 6.38
C PHE A 59 7.78 8.76 5.71
N ASP A 60 7.26 7.54 5.79
CA ASP A 60 5.93 7.18 5.28
C ASP A 60 4.86 7.60 6.28
N THR A 61 3.81 8.30 5.80
CA THR A 61 2.72 8.85 6.63
C THR A 61 3.29 9.64 7.81
N LEU A 62 3.79 10.86 7.55
CA LEU A 62 4.59 11.66 8.50
C LEU A 62 3.90 11.90 9.86
N HIS A 63 4.07 10.94 10.76
CA HIS A 63 3.45 10.87 12.08
C HIS A 63 4.35 11.45 13.18
N HIS A 64 3.82 11.56 14.40
CA HIS A 64 4.50 12.17 15.55
C HIS A 64 5.94 11.70 15.75
N GLY A 65 6.21 10.38 15.72
CA GLY A 65 7.58 9.87 15.84
C GLY A 65 8.58 10.44 14.81
N HIS A 66 8.19 10.57 13.53
CA HIS A 66 9.04 11.22 12.53
C HIS A 66 9.18 12.72 12.78
N ARG A 67 8.12 13.39 13.21
CA ARG A 67 8.15 14.83 13.53
C ARG A 67 9.08 15.13 14.69
N VAL A 68 9.12 14.28 15.72
CA VAL A 68 10.09 14.37 16.82
C VAL A 68 11.51 14.19 16.31
N LEU A 69 11.78 13.12 15.54
CA LEU A 69 13.11 12.85 14.98
C LEU A 69 13.61 14.01 14.10
N LEU A 70 12.76 14.52 13.19
CA LEU A 70 13.07 15.64 12.32
C LEU A 70 13.25 16.95 13.11
N GLY A 71 12.40 17.20 14.10
CA GLY A 71 12.47 18.39 14.92
C GLY A 71 13.76 18.45 15.74
N VAL A 72 14.13 17.36 16.40
CA VAL A 72 15.40 17.30 17.15
C VAL A 72 16.59 17.39 16.20
N ALA A 73 16.55 16.73 15.04
CA ALA A 73 17.63 16.88 14.05
C ALA A 73 17.78 18.32 13.53
N ALA A 74 16.66 19.04 13.36
CA ALA A 74 16.65 20.45 12.98
C ALA A 74 17.28 21.34 14.06
N LEU A 75 17.04 21.04 15.34
CA LEU A 75 17.68 21.74 16.46
C LEU A 75 19.19 21.50 16.54
N LEU A 76 19.62 20.25 16.32
CA LEU A 76 21.04 19.90 16.37
C LEU A 76 21.83 20.47 15.19
N ALA A 77 21.19 20.75 14.06
CA ALA A 77 21.85 21.17 12.83
C ALA A 77 22.14 22.69 12.78
N GLN A 78 23.41 23.08 12.84
CA GLN A 78 23.78 24.50 12.73
C GLN A 78 23.89 24.99 11.28
N ARG A 79 24.57 24.23 10.41
CA ARG A 79 24.87 24.65 9.03
C ARG A 79 24.13 23.82 7.99
N ARG A 80 24.06 22.50 8.16
CA ARG A 80 23.49 21.57 7.18
C ARG A 80 22.69 20.47 7.86
N LEU A 81 21.49 20.22 7.35
CA LEU A 81 20.66 19.07 7.71
C LEU A 81 20.40 18.23 6.45
N LEU A 82 20.92 17.00 6.43
CA LEU A 82 20.62 16.03 5.37
C LEU A 82 19.51 15.08 5.83
N VAL A 83 18.42 15.01 5.07
CA VAL A 83 17.34 14.04 5.26
C VAL A 83 17.35 13.03 4.12
N GLY A 84 17.79 11.82 4.43
CA GLY A 84 17.79 10.69 3.49
C GLY A 84 16.45 9.98 3.47
N ILE A 85 15.75 10.03 2.33
CA ILE A 85 14.45 9.41 2.14
C ILE A 85 14.60 8.12 1.34
N THR A 86 14.20 6.99 1.95
CA THR A 86 14.32 5.66 1.35
C THR A 86 13.57 5.53 0.01
N ASP A 87 14.23 4.99 -1.01
CA ASP A 87 13.61 4.70 -2.31
C ASP A 87 12.85 3.37 -2.36
N SER A 88 11.98 3.20 -3.37
CA SER A 88 11.16 1.99 -3.56
C SER A 88 11.97 0.68 -3.60
N CYS A 89 13.22 0.70 -4.06
CA CYS A 89 14.09 -0.48 -4.10
C CYS A 89 14.34 -1.10 -2.70
N LEU A 90 14.45 -0.28 -1.66
CA LEU A 90 14.72 -0.70 -0.28
C LEU A 90 13.44 -0.99 0.51
N LEU A 91 12.28 -0.64 -0.02
CA LEU A 91 10.99 -0.75 0.67
C LEU A 91 10.23 -2.05 0.39
N LYS A 92 10.68 -2.86 -0.58
CA LYS A 92 9.97 -4.06 -1.06
C LYS A 92 9.62 -5.07 0.05
N LYS A 93 10.47 -5.18 1.07
CA LYS A 93 10.28 -6.12 2.20
C LYS A 93 9.39 -5.55 3.31
N LYS A 94 9.04 -4.26 3.27
CA LYS A 94 8.18 -3.68 4.31
C LYS A 94 6.79 -4.26 4.21
N LEU A 95 6.21 -4.58 5.36
CA LEU A 95 4.81 -4.98 5.47
C LEU A 95 3.93 -3.93 4.79
N LEU A 96 2.98 -4.32 3.93
CA LEU A 96 2.13 -3.38 3.16
C LEU A 96 2.94 -2.35 2.33
N ALA A 97 4.12 -2.72 1.82
CA ALA A 97 4.98 -1.85 1.01
C ALA A 97 4.26 -1.06 -0.10
N PRO A 98 3.28 -1.62 -0.85
CA PRO A 98 2.67 -0.85 -1.92
C PRO A 98 1.63 0.18 -1.44
N LEU A 99 1.34 0.26 -0.13
CA LEU A 99 0.61 1.38 0.49
C LEU A 99 1.54 2.53 0.94
N ILE A 100 2.87 2.39 0.80
CA ILE A 100 3.80 3.47 1.15
C ILE A 100 3.63 4.62 0.17
N GLU A 101 3.63 5.85 0.70
CA GLU A 101 3.53 7.06 -0.10
C GLU A 101 4.67 7.17 -1.15
N ALA A 102 4.35 7.74 -2.31
CA ALA A 102 5.33 8.00 -3.35
C ALA A 102 6.50 8.84 -2.80
N HIS A 103 7.72 8.59 -3.30
CA HIS A 103 8.93 9.28 -2.84
C HIS A 103 8.76 10.81 -2.86
N SER A 104 8.20 11.37 -3.94
CA SER A 104 7.93 12.80 -4.06
C SER A 104 7.02 13.33 -2.97
N ARG A 105 5.94 12.62 -2.63
CA ARG A 105 4.99 13.02 -1.57
C ARG A 105 5.65 13.00 -0.20
N ARG A 106 6.49 12.00 0.08
CA ARG A 106 7.29 11.93 1.32
C ARG A 106 8.31 13.07 1.42
N CYS A 107 8.98 13.41 0.31
CA CYS A 107 9.86 14.58 0.24
C CYS A 107 9.10 15.88 0.53
N SER A 108 7.95 16.06 -0.13
CA SER A 108 7.09 17.22 0.11
C SER A 108 6.62 17.30 1.56
N ALA A 109 6.22 16.18 2.17
CA ALA A 109 5.77 16.15 3.57
C ALA A 109 6.89 16.56 4.54
N VAL A 110 8.10 16.04 4.35
CA VAL A 110 9.28 16.42 5.16
C VAL A 110 9.61 17.89 4.97
N SER A 111 9.67 18.37 3.73
CA SER A 111 9.96 19.77 3.39
C SER A 111 8.91 20.72 3.99
N THR A 112 7.63 20.36 3.87
CA THR A 112 6.51 21.14 4.45
C THR A 112 6.63 21.21 5.96
N PHE A 113 6.85 20.07 6.63
CA PHE A 113 7.01 20.05 8.09
C PHE A 113 8.21 20.89 8.57
N LEU A 114 9.36 20.79 7.90
CA LEU A 114 10.53 21.59 8.26
C LEU A 114 10.30 23.09 8.01
N SER A 115 9.55 23.43 6.96
CA SER A 115 9.10 24.81 6.73
C SER A 115 8.12 25.28 7.80
N ASP A 116 7.22 24.42 8.28
CA ASP A 116 6.21 24.75 9.29
C ASP A 116 6.84 25.04 10.67
N ILE A 117 8.02 24.50 10.94
CA ILE A 117 8.81 24.77 12.16
C ILE A 117 9.87 25.87 11.95
N ASP A 118 9.74 26.65 10.87
CA ASP A 118 10.63 27.75 10.50
C ASP A 118 12.11 27.35 10.29
N PHE A 119 12.38 26.10 9.87
CA PHE A 119 13.74 25.68 9.56
C PHE A 119 14.26 26.36 8.27
N PRO A 120 15.49 26.91 8.25
CA PRO A 120 16.04 27.55 7.05
C PRO A 120 16.22 26.56 5.88
N MET A 121 15.42 26.72 4.83
CA MET A 121 15.39 25.76 3.70
C MET A 121 16.70 25.72 2.91
N GLU A 122 17.49 26.79 2.89
CA GLU A 122 18.86 26.78 2.33
C GLU A 122 19.83 25.83 3.06
N ARG A 123 19.53 25.41 4.30
CA ARG A 123 20.32 24.43 5.07
C ARG A 123 19.83 23.00 4.89
N LEU A 124 18.68 22.79 4.26
CA LEU A 124 18.07 21.48 4.09
C LEU A 124 18.53 20.82 2.79
N GLU A 125 19.00 19.58 2.90
CA GLU A 125 19.29 18.72 1.76
C GLU A 125 18.47 17.44 1.86
N ILE A 126 17.55 17.22 0.92
CA ILE A 126 16.80 15.96 0.83
C ILE A 126 17.47 15.08 -0.22
N CYS A 127 17.94 13.90 0.19
CA CYS A 127 18.57 12.94 -0.71
C CYS A 127 17.75 11.65 -0.83
N ARG A 128 17.78 11.05 -2.02
CA ARG A 128 17.14 9.76 -2.30
C ARG A 128 18.08 8.64 -1.92
N LEU A 129 17.69 7.79 -0.96
CA LEU A 129 18.48 6.65 -0.53
C LEU A 129 18.16 5.42 -1.38
N THR A 130 19.10 5.03 -2.24
CA THR A 130 19.02 3.80 -3.05
C THR A 130 19.74 2.60 -2.42
N ASP A 131 20.54 2.86 -1.38
CA ASP A 131 21.21 1.86 -0.54
C ASP A 131 20.96 2.17 0.96
N PRO A 132 21.20 1.21 1.87
CA PRO A 132 20.90 1.38 3.30
C PRO A 132 21.77 2.40 4.06
N PHE A 133 22.92 2.82 3.50
CA PHE A 133 23.94 3.59 4.21
C PHE A 133 23.97 5.06 3.76
N GLY A 134 23.72 5.29 2.47
CA GLY A 134 23.58 6.62 1.90
C GLY A 134 24.87 7.46 1.90
N PRO A 135 24.75 8.76 1.60
CA PRO A 135 25.88 9.69 1.56
C PRO A 135 26.74 9.76 2.84
N PRO A 136 26.19 9.64 4.06
CA PRO A 136 26.98 9.74 5.29
C PRO A 136 28.11 8.71 5.43
N ALA A 137 28.07 7.59 4.69
CA ALA A 137 29.16 6.61 4.72
C ALA A 137 30.46 7.11 4.04
N ASN A 138 30.36 8.13 3.18
CA ASN A 138 31.47 8.60 2.34
C ASN A 138 31.78 10.10 2.51
N ASP A 139 30.89 10.89 3.12
CA ASP A 139 31.06 12.33 3.29
C ASP A 139 31.71 12.67 4.66
N PRO A 140 32.96 13.18 4.70
CA PRO A 140 33.67 13.51 5.94
C PRO A 140 33.03 14.66 6.73
N ASP A 141 32.19 15.48 6.10
CA ASP A 141 31.62 16.70 6.69
C ASP A 141 30.56 16.40 7.76
N PHE A 142 29.92 15.22 7.69
CA PHE A 142 28.95 14.81 8.71
C PHE A 142 29.63 14.48 10.03
N GLN A 143 29.03 14.99 11.12
CA GLN A 143 29.52 14.82 12.49
C GLN A 143 28.51 14.10 13.37
N CYS A 144 27.22 14.19 13.06
CA CYS A 144 26.16 13.57 13.83
C CYS A 144 25.12 12.91 12.92
N ILE A 145 24.66 11.73 13.35
CA ILE A 145 23.51 11.02 12.77
C ILE A 145 22.44 10.85 13.83
N VAL A 146 21.23 11.31 13.54
CA VAL A 146 20.07 11.15 14.43
C VAL A 146 19.33 9.87 14.08
N ALA A 147 19.06 9.04 15.09
CA ALA A 147 18.47 7.72 14.90
C ALA A 147 17.40 7.39 15.95
N SER A 148 16.43 6.57 15.56
CA SER A 148 15.56 5.87 16.51
C SER A 148 16.27 4.63 17.07
N PRO A 149 15.85 4.07 18.22
CA PRO A 149 16.45 2.86 18.80
C PRO A 149 16.55 1.69 17.82
N GLU A 150 15.55 1.51 16.94
CA GLU A 150 15.52 0.45 15.93
C GLU A 150 16.56 0.65 14.82
N SER A 151 17.00 1.90 14.60
CA SER A 151 17.93 2.26 13.52
C SER A 151 19.40 2.28 13.97
N VAL A 152 19.66 2.21 15.27
CA VAL A 152 21.02 2.21 15.87
C VAL A 152 21.95 1.16 15.26
N PRO A 153 21.52 -0.11 15.03
CA PRO A 153 22.40 -1.10 14.39
C PRO A 153 22.86 -0.67 13.00
N GLY A 154 22.01 0.03 12.25
CA GLY A 154 22.35 0.59 10.95
C GLY A 154 23.38 1.72 11.05
N CYS A 155 23.23 2.61 12.03
CA CYS A 155 24.17 3.71 12.27
C CYS A 155 25.54 3.21 12.70
N LYS A 156 25.61 2.17 13.56
CA LYS A 156 26.87 1.50 13.91
C LYS A 156 27.56 0.94 12.66
N LYS A 157 26.80 0.35 11.74
CA LYS A 157 27.35 -0.16 10.48
C LYS A 157 27.91 0.95 9.58
N ILE A 158 27.29 2.14 9.59
CA ILE A 158 27.83 3.32 8.90
C ILE A 158 29.18 3.73 9.52
N ASN A 159 29.29 3.76 10.85
CA ASN A 159 30.57 4.07 11.51
C ASN A 159 31.66 3.04 11.20
N GLU A 160 31.34 1.75 11.11
CA GLU A 160 32.28 0.72 10.63
C GLU A 160 32.79 1.03 9.22
N MET A 161 31.89 1.36 8.28
CA MET A 161 32.27 1.72 6.90
C MET A 161 33.10 3.01 6.84
N ARG A 162 32.79 3.99 7.70
CA ARG A 162 33.57 5.22 7.84
C ARG A 162 34.98 4.92 8.34
N ALA A 163 35.12 4.04 9.32
CA ALA A 163 36.44 3.61 9.82
C ALA A 163 37.26 2.92 8.72
N ASP A 164 36.63 2.03 7.93
CA ASP A 164 37.28 1.39 6.77
C ASP A 164 37.74 2.42 5.72
N ASN A 165 36.97 3.50 5.55
CA ASN A 165 37.26 4.62 4.66
C ASN A 165 38.14 5.74 5.28
N GLN A 166 38.66 5.54 6.49
CA GLN A 166 39.49 6.52 7.22
C GLN A 166 38.77 7.86 7.48
N LEU A 167 37.45 7.82 7.67
CA LEU A 167 36.60 8.94 8.00
C LEU A 167 36.34 9.01 9.52
N PRO A 168 36.13 10.21 10.09
CA PRO A 168 35.83 10.35 11.52
C PRO A 168 34.49 9.70 11.88
N GLU A 169 34.39 9.15 13.08
CA GLU A 169 33.16 8.52 13.55
C GLU A 169 32.01 9.54 13.68
N LEU A 170 30.79 9.15 13.31
CA LEU A 170 29.59 9.96 13.56
C LEU A 170 29.12 9.79 15.00
N HIS A 171 28.81 10.91 15.65
CA HIS A 171 28.05 10.91 16.88
C HIS A 171 26.63 10.41 16.61
N ILE A 172 26.24 9.26 17.19
CA ILE A 172 24.91 8.69 17.02
C ILE A 172 24.00 9.24 18.11
N GLU A 173 23.14 10.19 17.76
CA GLU A 173 22.14 10.72 18.69
C GLU A 173 20.89 9.82 18.64
N VAL A 174 20.64 9.09 19.73
CA VAL A 174 19.50 8.16 19.82
C VAL A 174 18.32 8.83 20.50
N ILE A 175 17.21 8.95 19.77
CA ILE A 175 15.99 9.58 20.28
C ILE A 175 14.97 8.51 20.60
N GLU A 176 14.75 8.27 21.89
CA GLU A 176 13.66 7.42 22.36
C GLU A 176 12.38 8.26 22.52
N PHE A 177 11.34 7.87 21.79
CA PHE A 177 9.99 8.43 21.96
C PHE A 177 9.04 7.35 22.46
N VAL A 178 8.44 7.61 23.62
CA VAL A 178 7.35 6.81 24.17
C VAL A 178 6.03 7.38 23.66
N PRO A 179 5.24 6.62 22.86
CA PRO A 179 3.92 7.08 22.46
C PRO A 179 3.05 7.28 23.69
N ARG A 180 2.28 8.38 23.72
CA ARG A 180 1.21 8.53 24.71
C ARG A 180 0.22 7.37 24.52
N ASN A 181 -0.20 6.74 25.62
CA ASN A 181 -1.28 5.74 25.66
C ASN A 181 -2.66 6.32 25.29
N ASP A 182 -2.71 7.43 24.55
CA ASP A 182 -3.93 7.98 23.96
C ASP A 182 -4.36 7.07 22.79
N HIS A 183 -4.65 5.82 23.12
CA HIS A 183 -5.18 4.76 22.28
C HIS A 183 -6.62 5.07 21.90
N ALA A 184 -6.84 6.18 21.21
CA ALA A 184 -8.02 6.36 20.40
C ALA A 184 -7.96 5.39 19.20
N GLN A 185 -8.25 4.11 19.47
CA GLN A 185 -8.88 3.14 18.56
C GLN A 185 -8.21 2.88 17.20
N LEU A 186 -6.88 2.67 17.13
CA LEU A 186 -6.32 2.00 15.94
C LEU A 186 -6.89 0.58 15.85
N SER A 187 -7.53 0.25 14.73
CA SER A 187 -8.01 -1.11 14.50
C SER A 187 -6.84 -1.95 14.01
N LEU A 188 -6.19 -2.69 14.91
CA LEU A 188 -5.06 -3.58 14.60
C LEU A 188 -5.44 -5.08 14.68
N PRO A 189 -4.71 -5.97 13.98
CA PRO A 189 -4.84 -7.41 14.16
C PRO A 189 -4.48 -7.85 15.58
N GLN A 190 -5.16 -8.86 16.12
CA GLN A 190 -4.86 -9.43 17.45
C GLN A 190 -3.46 -10.06 17.52
N SER A 191 -3.02 -10.62 16.40
CA SER A 191 -1.69 -11.23 16.25
C SER A 191 -0.56 -10.20 16.23
N PHE A 192 -0.87 -8.91 16.11
CA PHE A 192 0.11 -7.84 16.08
C PHE A 192 0.30 -7.25 17.49
N ALA A 193 1.36 -7.69 18.17
CA ALA A 193 1.64 -7.33 19.56
C ALA A 193 2.19 -5.90 19.75
N ASP A 194 2.47 -5.18 18.66
CA ASP A 194 3.10 -3.87 18.71
C ASP A 194 2.05 -2.78 18.94
N SER A 195 2.03 -2.21 20.15
CA SER A 195 1.15 -1.10 20.52
C SER A 195 1.70 0.27 20.10
N LYS A 196 2.89 0.32 19.49
CA LYS A 196 3.58 1.53 19.09
C LYS A 196 3.00 2.11 17.79
N ILE A 197 2.69 3.41 17.80
CA ILE A 197 2.38 4.15 16.57
C ILE A 197 3.62 4.18 15.68
N SER A 198 3.55 3.45 14.57
CA SER A 198 4.54 3.36 13.50
C SER A 198 3.86 3.49 12.14
N SER A 199 4.62 3.83 11.09
CA SER A 199 4.13 3.79 9.70
C SER A 199 3.46 2.46 9.33
N SER A 200 3.89 1.33 9.93
CA SER A 200 3.23 0.03 9.72
C SER A 200 1.84 -0.02 10.32
N THR A 201 1.68 0.39 11.59
CA THR A 201 0.36 0.43 12.25
C THR A 201 -0.61 1.43 11.60
N LEU A 202 -0.10 2.56 11.09
CA LEU A 202 -0.92 3.54 10.37
C LEU A 202 -1.41 2.98 9.03
N ARG A 203 -0.53 2.32 8.26
CA ARG A 203 -0.94 1.63 7.03
C ARG A 203 -1.95 0.51 7.27
N MET A 204 -1.85 -0.19 8.40
CA MET A 204 -2.88 -1.17 8.80
C MET A 204 -4.22 -0.48 9.06
N ASP A 205 -4.23 0.66 9.75
CA ASP A 205 -5.46 1.38 10.06
C ASP A 205 -6.13 1.95 8.80
N LEU A 206 -5.35 2.30 7.76
CA LEU A 206 -5.87 2.70 6.44
C LEU A 206 -6.67 1.60 5.74
N LEU A 207 -6.45 0.32 6.07
CA LEU A 207 -7.15 -0.77 5.41
C LEU A 207 -8.65 -0.72 5.69
N GLY A 208 -9.45 -0.80 4.62
CA GLY A 208 -10.90 -0.64 4.67
C GLY A 208 -11.37 0.80 4.81
N ARG A 209 -10.48 1.80 4.80
CA ARG A 209 -10.86 3.22 4.72
C ARG A 209 -10.78 3.72 3.29
N SER A 210 -11.50 4.80 3.00
CA SER A 210 -11.38 5.49 1.72
C SER A 210 -10.02 6.19 1.60
N LEU A 211 -9.24 5.80 0.59
CA LEU A 211 -8.03 6.46 0.15
C LEU A 211 -8.45 7.61 -0.77
N LEU A 212 -8.07 8.84 -0.40
CA LEU A 212 -8.44 10.10 -1.08
C LEU A 212 -7.83 10.26 -2.50
N SER A 213 -7.38 9.18 -3.12
CA SER A 213 -6.60 9.17 -4.36
C SER A 213 -7.42 9.32 -5.63
N ARG A 214 -8.74 9.12 -5.60
CA ARG A 214 -9.59 9.25 -6.80
C ARG A 214 -10.86 10.05 -6.50
N PRO A 215 -11.07 11.23 -7.12
CA PRO A 215 -12.32 11.95 -7.00
C PRO A 215 -13.46 11.12 -7.61
N LEU A 216 -14.61 11.15 -6.95
CA LEU A 216 -15.84 10.51 -7.46
C LEU A 216 -16.19 11.07 -8.84
N LYS A 217 -16.76 10.25 -9.71
CA LYS A 217 -17.17 10.70 -11.05
C LYS A 217 -18.28 11.76 -10.91
N PRO A 218 -18.12 12.97 -11.48
CA PRO A 218 -18.97 14.12 -11.19
C PRO A 218 -20.38 14.07 -11.82
N SER A 219 -20.72 13.04 -12.60
CA SER A 219 -22.07 12.92 -13.19
C SER A 219 -22.56 11.47 -13.13
N ARG A 220 -23.55 11.23 -12.27
CA ARG A 220 -24.23 9.93 -12.13
C ARG A 220 -25.72 10.10 -12.44
N PRO A 221 -26.30 9.28 -13.32
CA PRO A 221 -27.75 9.26 -13.54
C PRO A 221 -28.49 8.96 -12.23
N LYS A 222 -29.58 9.68 -11.97
CA LYS A 222 -30.45 9.41 -10.81
C LYS A 222 -30.98 7.98 -10.86
N GLY A 223 -30.95 7.29 -9.72
CA GLY A 223 -31.46 5.92 -9.57
C GLY A 223 -30.53 4.81 -10.06
N ARG A 224 -29.45 5.10 -10.81
CA ARG A 224 -28.47 4.08 -11.21
C ARG A 224 -27.84 3.44 -9.98
N PRO A 225 -27.70 2.11 -9.85
CA PRO A 225 -26.99 1.46 -8.75
C PRO A 225 -25.58 2.02 -8.51
N TRP A 226 -25.08 1.90 -7.27
CA TRP A 226 -23.70 2.30 -6.96
C TRP A 226 -22.79 1.13 -7.28
N VAL A 227 -21.80 1.33 -8.17
CA VAL A 227 -20.99 0.24 -8.70
C VAL A 227 -19.60 0.27 -8.08
N VAL A 228 -19.25 -0.78 -7.35
CA VAL A 228 -17.92 -1.00 -6.77
C VAL A 228 -17.21 -2.10 -7.56
N GLY A 229 -16.02 -1.83 -8.09
CA GLY A 229 -15.18 -2.86 -8.68
C GLY A 229 -14.26 -3.46 -7.63
N LEU A 230 -14.38 -4.76 -7.32
CA LEU A 230 -13.47 -5.46 -6.41
C LEU A 230 -12.40 -6.23 -7.19
N ALA A 231 -11.17 -5.72 -7.15
CA ALA A 231 -10.01 -6.30 -7.81
C ALA A 231 -9.07 -7.01 -6.83
N GLY A 232 -8.16 -7.83 -7.35
CA GLY A 232 -7.11 -8.49 -6.58
C GLY A 232 -6.77 -9.88 -7.13
N PRO A 233 -5.55 -10.38 -6.88
CA PRO A 233 -5.11 -11.66 -7.43
C PRO A 233 -5.90 -12.84 -6.84
N ALA A 234 -5.76 -14.02 -7.43
CA ALA A 234 -6.22 -15.26 -6.82
C ALA A 234 -5.55 -15.47 -5.46
N GLY A 235 -6.27 -16.04 -4.49
CA GLY A 235 -5.77 -16.18 -3.11
C GLY A 235 -5.93 -14.94 -2.21
N SER A 236 -6.19 -13.75 -2.75
CA SER A 236 -6.35 -12.50 -1.98
C SER A 236 -7.57 -12.43 -1.05
N GLY A 237 -8.52 -13.36 -1.15
CA GLY A 237 -9.69 -13.41 -0.26
C GLY A 237 -10.90 -12.59 -0.73
N LYS A 238 -10.97 -12.18 -2.00
CA LYS A 238 -12.14 -11.45 -2.57
C LYS A 238 -13.49 -12.10 -2.24
N SER A 239 -13.61 -13.43 -2.39
CA SER A 239 -14.85 -14.15 -2.08
C SER A 239 -15.25 -14.03 -0.60
N THR A 240 -14.28 -13.97 0.32
CA THR A 240 -14.55 -13.75 1.74
C THR A 240 -15.01 -12.32 1.99
N ILE A 241 -14.40 -11.35 1.32
CA ILE A 241 -14.80 -9.94 1.38
C ILE A 241 -16.23 -9.76 0.86
N THR A 242 -16.56 -10.30 -0.30
CA THR A 242 -17.91 -10.19 -0.89
C THR A 242 -18.97 -10.90 -0.04
N GLN A 243 -18.65 -12.06 0.53
CA GLN A 243 -19.55 -12.75 1.46
C GLN A 243 -19.83 -11.89 2.71
N HIS A 244 -18.80 -11.26 3.28
CA HIS A 244 -18.98 -10.37 4.42
C HIS A 244 -19.79 -9.12 4.08
N LEU A 245 -19.54 -8.50 2.93
CA LEU A 245 -20.36 -7.39 2.45
C LEU A 245 -21.82 -7.81 2.28
N LYS A 246 -22.08 -8.97 1.70
CA LYS A 246 -23.44 -9.48 1.51
C LYS A 246 -24.15 -9.71 2.84
N ASN A 247 -23.44 -10.21 3.86
CA ASN A 247 -23.98 -10.38 5.21
C ASN A 247 -24.33 -9.04 5.89
N LEU A 248 -23.56 -7.98 5.65
CA LEU A 248 -23.83 -6.64 6.20
C LEU A 248 -24.96 -5.92 5.46
N ALA A 249 -25.02 -6.08 4.14
CA ALA A 249 -25.89 -5.30 3.26
C ALA A 249 -27.24 -5.96 2.94
N GLY A 250 -27.36 -7.28 3.14
CA GLY A 250 -28.54 -8.04 2.78
C GLY A 250 -28.91 -7.90 1.30
N ASP A 251 -30.16 -7.58 1.03
CA ASP A 251 -30.70 -7.50 -0.34
C ASP A 251 -30.33 -6.22 -1.09
N ARG A 252 -29.66 -5.26 -0.43
CA ARG A 252 -29.16 -4.04 -1.08
C ARG A 252 -27.94 -4.32 -1.97
N LEU A 253 -27.17 -5.36 -1.66
CA LEU A 253 -25.92 -5.66 -2.35
C LEU A 253 -26.08 -6.81 -3.36
N HIS A 254 -25.66 -6.56 -4.59
CA HIS A 254 -25.60 -7.54 -5.67
C HIS A 254 -24.15 -7.77 -6.08
N VAL A 255 -23.69 -9.02 -6.03
CA VAL A 255 -22.31 -9.36 -6.41
C VAL A 255 -22.34 -10.00 -7.80
N LEU A 256 -21.65 -9.36 -8.74
CA LEU A 256 -21.48 -9.83 -10.11
C LEU A 256 -20.10 -10.46 -10.25
N HIS A 257 -20.03 -11.78 -10.22
CA HIS A 257 -18.78 -12.51 -10.38
C HIS A 257 -18.40 -12.59 -11.87
N ALA A 258 -17.41 -11.81 -12.29
CA ALA A 258 -17.01 -11.75 -13.70
C ALA A 258 -16.53 -13.12 -14.22
N ASP A 259 -15.87 -13.92 -13.38
CA ASP A 259 -15.45 -15.28 -13.73
C ASP A 259 -16.65 -16.21 -14.01
N GLN A 260 -17.74 -16.07 -13.24
CA GLN A 260 -18.95 -16.88 -13.44
C GLN A 260 -19.72 -16.44 -14.68
N ILE A 261 -19.87 -15.13 -14.88
CA ILE A 261 -20.45 -14.56 -16.10
C ILE A 261 -19.64 -15.04 -17.31
N GLY A 262 -18.31 -14.97 -17.23
CA GLY A 262 -17.40 -15.46 -18.26
C GLY A 262 -17.66 -16.90 -18.66
N HIS A 263 -18.00 -17.80 -17.74
CA HIS A 263 -18.36 -19.18 -18.07
C HIS A 263 -19.73 -19.30 -18.77
N GLN A 264 -20.69 -18.47 -18.39
CA GLN A 264 -22.06 -18.52 -18.91
C GLN A 264 -22.16 -17.98 -20.34
N ILE A 265 -21.35 -16.98 -20.68
CA ILE A 265 -21.50 -16.28 -21.97
C ILE A 265 -21.16 -17.14 -23.18
N TYR A 266 -20.40 -18.23 -23.02
CA TYR A 266 -20.09 -19.18 -24.06
C TYR A 266 -20.71 -20.56 -23.83
N GLU A 267 -21.83 -20.64 -23.09
CA GLU A 267 -22.62 -21.87 -23.08
C GLU A 267 -23.16 -22.19 -24.49
N PRO A 268 -23.39 -23.48 -24.80
CA PRO A 268 -23.95 -23.89 -26.09
C PRO A 268 -25.22 -23.11 -26.45
N GLY A 269 -25.30 -22.62 -27.69
CA GLY A 269 -26.42 -21.80 -28.19
C GLY A 269 -26.24 -20.29 -28.08
N THR A 270 -25.14 -19.82 -27.48
CA THR A 270 -24.78 -18.39 -27.45
C THR A 270 -23.97 -17.98 -28.69
N GLN A 271 -24.02 -16.69 -29.07
CA GLN A 271 -23.19 -16.17 -30.15
C GLN A 271 -21.69 -16.29 -29.85
N THR A 272 -21.30 -16.06 -28.59
CA THR A 272 -19.91 -16.18 -28.15
C THR A 272 -19.41 -17.61 -28.26
N TYR A 273 -20.23 -18.61 -27.94
CA TYR A 273 -19.89 -20.03 -28.16
C TYR A 273 -19.56 -20.28 -29.63
N THR A 274 -20.43 -19.88 -30.55
CA THR A 274 -20.22 -20.06 -32.00
C THR A 274 -18.91 -19.39 -32.45
N THR A 275 -18.68 -18.13 -32.08
CA THR A 275 -17.47 -17.40 -32.45
C THR A 275 -16.20 -18.06 -31.91
N LEU A 276 -16.21 -18.55 -30.67
CA LEU A 276 -15.05 -19.24 -30.08
C LEU A 276 -14.78 -20.60 -30.75
N VAL A 277 -15.83 -21.37 -31.04
CA VAL A 277 -15.72 -22.66 -31.71
C VAL A 277 -15.15 -22.50 -33.13
N GLU A 278 -15.62 -21.49 -33.88
CA GLU A 278 -15.08 -21.15 -35.21
C GLU A 278 -13.61 -20.74 -35.17
N HIS A 279 -13.21 -19.94 -34.18
CA HIS A 279 -11.84 -19.42 -34.07
C HIS A 279 -10.82 -20.43 -33.54
N PHE A 280 -11.20 -21.26 -32.57
CA PHE A 280 -10.28 -22.14 -31.85
C PHE A 280 -10.42 -23.62 -32.22
N ALA A 281 -11.01 -23.90 -33.38
CA ALA A 281 -11.20 -25.22 -34.00
C ALA A 281 -12.13 -26.19 -33.22
N PRO A 282 -13.31 -26.55 -33.78
CA PRO A 282 -14.38 -27.27 -33.06
C PRO A 282 -13.96 -28.61 -32.46
N GLU A 283 -13.12 -29.36 -33.16
CA GLU A 283 -12.74 -30.73 -32.75
C GLU A 283 -11.79 -30.76 -31.55
N SER A 284 -11.15 -29.62 -31.23
CA SER A 284 -10.09 -29.57 -30.23
C SER A 284 -10.53 -29.02 -28.87
N ILE A 285 -11.62 -28.25 -28.79
CA ILE A 285 -12.05 -27.57 -27.56
C ILE A 285 -13.46 -27.92 -27.09
N VAL A 286 -14.25 -28.67 -27.86
CA VAL A 286 -15.62 -29.03 -27.48
C VAL A 286 -15.64 -30.41 -26.81
N GLU A 287 -16.44 -30.56 -25.76
CA GLU A 287 -16.68 -31.84 -25.10
C GLU A 287 -17.42 -32.82 -26.03
N SER A 288 -16.98 -34.08 -26.03
CA SER A 288 -17.55 -35.12 -26.92
C SER A 288 -18.97 -35.53 -26.53
N ALA A 289 -19.38 -35.29 -25.28
CA ALA A 289 -20.72 -35.60 -24.79
C ALA A 289 -21.64 -34.37 -24.83
N PRO A 290 -22.95 -34.55 -25.11
CA PRO A 290 -23.94 -33.48 -24.95
C PRO A 290 -23.91 -32.92 -23.51
N PRO A 291 -24.03 -31.59 -23.32
CA PRO A 291 -24.50 -30.61 -24.31
C PRO A 291 -23.38 -29.98 -25.17
N HIS A 292 -22.21 -30.62 -25.31
CA HIS A 292 -21.10 -30.14 -26.13
C HIS A 292 -20.57 -28.78 -25.65
N ARG A 293 -20.18 -28.71 -24.37
CA ARG A 293 -19.63 -27.48 -23.78
C ARG A 293 -18.19 -27.27 -24.24
N ILE A 294 -17.70 -26.03 -24.14
CA ILE A 294 -16.26 -25.75 -24.31
C ILE A 294 -15.50 -26.34 -23.11
N ASP A 295 -14.58 -27.27 -23.38
CA ASP A 295 -13.60 -27.77 -22.43
C ASP A 295 -12.58 -26.66 -22.12
N ARG A 296 -12.79 -26.00 -20.97
CA ARG A 296 -11.95 -24.91 -20.50
C ARG A 296 -10.48 -25.30 -20.32
N ARG A 297 -10.16 -26.57 -20.02
CA ARG A 297 -8.76 -27.02 -19.88
C ARG A 297 -8.07 -27.07 -21.24
N LYS A 298 -8.78 -27.51 -22.28
CA LYS A 298 -8.26 -27.51 -23.64
C LYS A 298 -8.18 -26.10 -24.22
N LEU A 299 -9.20 -25.26 -23.98
CA LEU A 299 -9.12 -23.85 -24.39
C LEU A 299 -7.94 -23.14 -23.70
N ALA A 300 -7.79 -23.34 -22.39
CA ALA A 300 -6.66 -22.85 -21.60
C ALA A 300 -5.31 -23.25 -22.20
N SER A 301 -5.11 -24.52 -22.56
CA SER A 301 -3.83 -24.99 -23.10
C SER A 301 -3.51 -24.39 -24.48
N LEU A 302 -4.52 -24.03 -25.27
CA LEU A 302 -4.35 -23.34 -26.56
C LEU A 302 -3.97 -21.87 -26.41
N VAL A 303 -4.58 -21.16 -25.45
CA VAL A 303 -4.43 -19.70 -25.32
C VAL A 303 -3.30 -19.28 -24.39
N PHE A 304 -3.02 -20.03 -23.31
CA PHE A 304 -2.10 -19.57 -22.26
C PHE A 304 -0.62 -19.61 -22.65
N ASN A 305 -0.25 -20.31 -23.72
CA ASN A 305 1.12 -20.33 -24.23
C ASN A 305 1.33 -19.43 -25.46
N LYS A 306 0.30 -18.70 -25.90
CA LYS A 306 0.33 -17.89 -27.13
C LYS A 306 -0.35 -16.53 -26.89
N ALA A 307 0.44 -15.47 -26.69
CA ALA A 307 -0.05 -14.12 -26.39
C ALA A 307 -1.13 -13.64 -27.38
N GLU A 308 -0.91 -13.81 -28.69
CA GLU A 308 -1.87 -13.46 -29.74
C GLU A 308 -3.21 -14.21 -29.61
N GLN A 309 -3.19 -15.48 -29.21
CA GLN A 309 -4.41 -16.29 -29.04
C GLN A 309 -5.19 -15.86 -27.80
N LEU A 310 -4.46 -15.51 -26.73
CA LEU A 310 -5.08 -14.97 -25.53
C LEU A 310 -5.72 -13.60 -25.79
N GLU A 311 -5.04 -12.73 -26.53
CA GLU A 311 -5.58 -11.43 -26.92
C GLU A 311 -6.87 -11.60 -27.74
N ARG A 312 -6.88 -12.52 -28.71
CA ARG A 312 -8.08 -12.87 -29.49
C ARG A 312 -9.21 -13.39 -28.63
N LEU A 313 -8.93 -14.29 -27.67
CA LEU A 313 -9.94 -14.78 -26.73
C LEU A 313 -10.54 -13.62 -25.93
N ASN A 314 -9.68 -12.77 -25.36
CA ASN A 314 -10.10 -11.62 -24.55
C ASN A 314 -10.90 -10.59 -25.36
N ALA A 315 -10.54 -10.35 -26.63
CA ALA A 315 -11.25 -9.46 -27.53
C ALA A 315 -12.69 -9.91 -27.82
N VAL A 316 -12.97 -11.21 -27.76
CA VAL A 316 -14.33 -11.77 -27.90
C VAL A 316 -15.07 -11.80 -26.56
N VAL A 317 -14.38 -12.24 -25.50
CA VAL A 317 -14.99 -12.53 -24.19
C VAL A 317 -15.25 -11.28 -23.36
N TRP A 318 -14.30 -10.36 -23.24
CA TRP A 318 -14.43 -9.21 -22.34
C TRP A 318 -15.55 -8.24 -22.71
N PRO A 319 -15.76 -7.86 -23.98
CA PRO A 319 -16.89 -7.01 -24.36
C PRO A 319 -18.24 -7.66 -24.02
N ARG A 320 -18.34 -8.99 -24.16
CA ARG A 320 -19.56 -9.72 -23.83
C ARG A 320 -19.82 -9.74 -22.33
N ILE A 321 -18.79 -9.96 -21.50
CA ILE A 321 -18.91 -9.87 -20.03
C ILE A 321 -19.36 -8.47 -19.62
N ALA A 322 -18.73 -7.42 -20.17
CA ALA A 322 -19.10 -6.04 -19.87
C ALA A 322 -20.58 -5.76 -20.21
N SER A 323 -21.04 -6.19 -21.38
CA SER A 323 -22.44 -6.05 -21.79
C SER A 323 -23.43 -6.76 -20.85
N VAL A 324 -23.09 -7.96 -20.36
CA VAL A 324 -23.92 -8.67 -19.37
C VAL A 324 -23.94 -7.93 -18.03
N ILE A 325 -22.80 -7.43 -17.56
CA ILE A 325 -22.70 -6.63 -16.33
C ILE A 325 -23.56 -5.36 -16.44
N GLU A 326 -23.44 -4.63 -17.54
CA GLU A 326 -24.22 -3.41 -17.79
C GLU A 326 -25.73 -3.69 -17.83
N THR A 327 -26.13 -4.77 -18.50
CA THR A 327 -27.53 -5.21 -18.56
C THR A 327 -28.07 -5.47 -17.15
N GLN A 328 -27.34 -6.21 -16.31
CA GLN A 328 -27.76 -6.48 -14.93
C GLN A 328 -27.81 -5.21 -14.05
N ILE A 329 -26.91 -4.25 -14.27
CA ILE A 329 -26.96 -2.95 -13.60
C ILE A 329 -28.22 -2.18 -13.99
N ILE A 330 -28.60 -2.20 -15.27
CA ILE A 330 -29.81 -1.53 -15.78
C ILE A 330 -31.08 -2.22 -15.24
N GLU A 331 -31.11 -3.55 -15.20
CA GLU A 331 -32.23 -4.30 -14.60
C GLU A 331 -32.44 -3.90 -13.14
N LEU A 332 -31.36 -3.80 -12.36
CA LEU A 332 -31.41 -3.35 -10.97
C LEU A 332 -31.81 -1.88 -10.81
N GLN A 333 -31.49 -1.03 -11.79
CA GLN A 333 -31.94 0.36 -11.80
C GLN A 333 -33.46 0.47 -11.96
N ASN A 334 -34.06 -0.43 -12.74
CA ASN A 334 -35.50 -0.43 -13.03
C ASN A 334 -36.34 -1.15 -11.96
N ASP A 335 -35.69 -1.89 -11.06
CA ASP A 335 -36.31 -2.49 -9.89
C ASP A 335 -36.60 -1.34 -8.89
N ASN A 336 -37.86 -0.88 -8.82
CA ASN A 336 -38.32 0.30 -8.05
C ASN A 336 -38.13 0.11 -6.52
N ARG A 337 -36.88 0.07 -6.05
CA ARG A 337 -36.52 -0.16 -4.65
C ARG A 337 -36.51 1.14 -3.86
N ALA A 338 -36.84 1.03 -2.58
CA ALA A 338 -36.80 2.16 -1.65
C ALA A 338 -35.37 2.66 -1.42
N GLU A 339 -34.39 1.74 -1.40
CA GLU A 339 -32.97 2.06 -1.26
C GLU A 339 -32.21 1.83 -2.56
N LEU A 340 -31.19 2.67 -2.80
CA LEU A 340 -30.32 2.56 -3.96
C LEU A 340 -29.53 1.25 -3.92
N PRO A 341 -29.65 0.38 -4.96
CA PRO A 341 -28.89 -0.85 -5.03
C PRO A 341 -27.39 -0.58 -5.10
N ILE A 342 -26.60 -1.48 -4.53
CA ILE A 342 -25.14 -1.45 -4.60
C ILE A 342 -24.68 -2.71 -5.31
N VAL A 343 -23.87 -2.54 -6.36
CA VAL A 343 -23.35 -3.62 -7.20
C VAL A 343 -21.86 -3.76 -6.95
N VAL A 344 -21.38 -4.98 -6.70
CA VAL A 344 -19.95 -5.29 -6.62
C VAL A 344 -19.55 -6.15 -7.80
N ILE A 345 -18.69 -5.64 -8.68
CA ILE A 345 -18.08 -6.41 -9.76
C ILE A 345 -16.84 -7.11 -9.20
N ASP A 346 -16.92 -8.41 -8.93
CA ASP A 346 -15.78 -9.22 -8.47
C ASP A 346 -15.00 -9.75 -9.68
N ALA A 347 -13.82 -9.17 -9.92
CA ALA A 347 -13.00 -9.47 -11.09
C ALA A 347 -11.50 -9.41 -10.77
N ALA A 348 -10.78 -10.52 -10.97
CA ALA A 348 -9.32 -10.53 -10.81
C ALA A 348 -8.61 -9.68 -11.88
N LEU A 349 -9.22 -9.56 -13.07
CA LEU A 349 -8.70 -8.81 -14.22
C LEU A 349 -9.47 -7.49 -14.44
N LEU A 350 -9.98 -6.88 -13.36
CA LEU A 350 -10.82 -5.68 -13.44
C LEU A 350 -10.15 -4.56 -14.26
N PHE A 351 -8.85 -4.34 -14.03
CA PHE A 351 -8.08 -3.27 -14.64
C PHE A 351 -7.68 -3.61 -16.08
N GLU A 352 -7.27 -4.86 -16.34
CA GLU A 352 -6.87 -5.38 -17.64
C GLU A 352 -8.06 -5.43 -18.61
N ALA A 353 -9.26 -5.74 -18.11
CA ALA A 353 -10.49 -5.72 -18.88
C ALA A 353 -11.15 -4.33 -18.93
N GLY A 354 -10.66 -3.35 -18.15
CA GLY A 354 -11.11 -1.95 -18.21
C GLY A 354 -12.46 -1.72 -17.56
N TRP A 355 -12.95 -2.70 -16.81
CA TRP A 355 -14.24 -2.62 -16.13
C TRP A 355 -14.20 -1.65 -14.94
N ASP A 356 -13.02 -1.21 -14.51
CA ASP A 356 -12.89 -0.10 -13.56
C ASP A 356 -13.48 1.22 -14.09
N GLN A 357 -13.63 1.36 -15.42
CA GLN A 357 -14.24 2.52 -16.05
C GLN A 357 -15.77 2.59 -15.88
N ILE A 358 -16.44 1.47 -15.63
CA ILE A 358 -17.89 1.46 -15.34
C ILE A 358 -18.20 1.53 -13.84
N CYS A 359 -17.17 1.45 -12.99
CA CYS A 359 -17.28 1.54 -11.54
C CYS A 359 -17.30 3.00 -11.04
N ASP A 360 -18.03 3.25 -9.96
CA ASP A 360 -18.03 4.50 -9.19
C ASP A 360 -16.86 4.53 -8.20
N GLU A 361 -16.56 3.39 -7.57
CA GLU A 361 -15.37 3.16 -6.74
C GLU A 361 -14.66 1.86 -7.13
N VAL A 362 -13.34 1.81 -6.92
CA VAL A 362 -12.54 0.59 -7.10
C VAL A 362 -11.96 0.18 -5.76
N TRP A 363 -12.26 -1.03 -5.34
CA TRP A 363 -11.74 -1.64 -4.13
C TRP A 363 -10.75 -2.75 -4.49
N THR A 364 -9.75 -2.99 -3.65
CA THR A 364 -8.70 -3.96 -3.98
C THR A 364 -8.32 -4.82 -2.78
N ALA A 365 -8.30 -6.14 -2.99
CA ALA A 365 -7.85 -7.11 -2.01
C ALA A 365 -6.34 -7.35 -2.18
N TYR A 366 -5.54 -6.66 -1.37
CA TYR A 366 -4.10 -6.82 -1.31
C TYR A 366 -3.68 -8.10 -0.57
N ILE A 367 -2.64 -8.74 -1.09
CA ILE A 367 -1.94 -9.83 -0.45
C ILE A 367 -0.50 -9.94 -1.03
N PRO A 368 0.50 -10.26 -0.20
CA PRO A 368 1.83 -10.63 -0.69
C PRO A 368 1.81 -11.81 -1.66
N LEU A 369 2.73 -11.84 -2.62
CA LEU A 369 2.78 -12.86 -3.67
C LEU A 369 2.99 -14.28 -3.11
N ASP A 370 3.92 -14.42 -2.18
CA ASP A 370 4.23 -15.67 -1.47
C ASP A 370 3.02 -16.22 -0.72
N GLU A 371 2.25 -15.36 -0.06
CA GLU A 371 1.02 -15.76 0.62
C GLU A 371 -0.10 -16.12 -0.37
N ALA A 372 -0.21 -15.41 -1.50
CA ALA A 372 -1.17 -15.75 -2.56
C ALA A 372 -0.89 -17.14 -3.15
N GLU A 373 0.38 -17.43 -3.45
CA GLU A 373 0.85 -18.72 -3.96
C GLU A 373 0.56 -19.82 -2.94
N ARG A 374 0.95 -19.63 -1.68
CA ARG A 374 0.70 -20.58 -0.59
C ARG A 374 -0.78 -20.95 -0.49
N ARG A 375 -1.68 -19.95 -0.56
CA ARG A 375 -3.13 -20.18 -0.51
C ARG A 375 -3.67 -20.92 -1.72
N LEU A 376 -3.14 -20.64 -2.92
CA LEU A 376 -3.55 -21.33 -4.14
C LEU A 376 -3.16 -22.80 -4.13
N VAL A 377 -1.92 -23.10 -3.73
CA VAL A 377 -1.42 -24.49 -3.58
C VAL A 377 -2.30 -25.25 -2.59
N GLN A 378 -2.55 -24.68 -1.41
CA GLN A 378 -3.36 -25.32 -0.37
C GLN A 378 -4.82 -25.55 -0.78
N ARG A 379 -5.44 -24.60 -1.47
CA ARG A 379 -6.88 -24.66 -1.78
C ARG A 379 -7.18 -25.44 -3.05
N SER A 380 -6.30 -25.42 -4.03
CA SER A 380 -6.60 -25.90 -5.39
C SER A 380 -5.86 -27.18 -5.77
N ASN A 381 -5.09 -27.78 -4.85
CA ASN A 381 -4.25 -28.96 -5.10
C ASN A 381 -3.39 -28.78 -6.38
N LEU A 382 -2.96 -27.55 -6.62
CA LEU A 382 -2.10 -27.17 -7.74
C LEU A 382 -0.65 -27.29 -7.30
N SER A 383 0.23 -27.60 -8.25
CA SER A 383 1.68 -27.43 -8.03
C SER A 383 2.03 -25.96 -7.81
N ALA A 384 3.15 -25.70 -7.13
CA ALA A 384 3.68 -24.34 -6.95
C ALA A 384 3.87 -23.62 -8.31
N GLU A 385 4.36 -24.35 -9.32
CA GLU A 385 4.54 -23.81 -10.66
C GLU A 385 3.22 -23.38 -11.33
N GLU A 386 2.15 -24.18 -11.19
CA GLU A 386 0.84 -23.83 -11.73
C GLU A 386 0.20 -22.65 -10.99
N ALA A 387 0.38 -22.58 -9.67
CA ALA A 387 -0.08 -21.45 -8.87
C ALA A 387 0.62 -20.16 -9.28
N LEU A 388 1.95 -20.20 -9.43
CA LEU A 388 2.74 -19.05 -9.89
C LEU A 388 2.36 -18.65 -11.32
N LYS A 389 2.23 -19.61 -12.25
CA LYS A 389 1.76 -19.33 -13.63
C LYS A 389 0.40 -18.63 -13.62
N ARG A 390 -0.52 -19.03 -12.74
CA ARG A 390 -1.84 -18.39 -12.62
C ARG A 390 -1.75 -16.97 -12.06
N LEU A 391 -0.89 -16.72 -11.08
CA LEU A 391 -0.67 -15.38 -10.53
C LEU A 391 0.01 -14.46 -11.54
N CYS A 392 1.06 -14.96 -12.21
CA CYS A 392 1.69 -14.29 -13.34
C CYS A 392 0.68 -14.02 -14.45
N PHE A 393 -0.23 -14.98 -14.72
CA PHE A 393 -1.28 -14.81 -15.72
C PHE A 393 -2.19 -13.61 -15.40
N GLN A 394 -2.56 -13.46 -14.13
CA GLN A 394 -3.34 -12.31 -13.67
C GLN A 394 -2.53 -11.02 -13.62
N ALA A 395 -1.21 -11.10 -13.67
CA ALA A 395 -0.28 -9.97 -13.78
C ALA A 395 0.16 -9.67 -15.24
N THR A 396 -0.13 -10.53 -16.23
CA THR A 396 0.44 -10.52 -17.60
C THR A 396 0.13 -9.30 -18.48
N GLY A 397 -0.56 -8.27 -17.99
CA GLY A 397 -0.50 -6.96 -18.66
C GLY A 397 0.90 -6.32 -18.67
N VAL A 398 1.89 -6.97 -18.05
CA VAL A 398 3.21 -6.42 -17.70
C VAL A 398 4.38 -7.12 -18.43
N LEU A 399 4.17 -8.26 -19.09
CA LEU A 399 5.26 -9.19 -19.45
C LEU A 399 5.98 -8.93 -20.79
N GLU A 400 5.51 -8.02 -21.65
CA GLU A 400 6.18 -7.73 -22.93
C GLU A 400 7.10 -6.51 -22.91
N SER A 401 7.09 -5.68 -21.85
CA SER A 401 7.86 -4.42 -21.81
C SER A 401 8.99 -4.38 -20.77
N ILE A 402 9.05 -5.34 -19.84
CA ILE A 402 10.05 -5.32 -18.75
C ILE A 402 10.90 -6.58 -18.85
N GLY A 403 11.97 -6.52 -19.65
CA GLY A 403 12.93 -7.61 -19.81
C GLY A 403 13.33 -8.22 -18.46
N GLY A 404 12.93 -9.47 -18.23
CA GLY A 404 13.48 -10.35 -17.20
C GLY A 404 13.43 -9.87 -15.75
N GLY A 405 12.41 -9.08 -15.35
CA GLY A 405 12.16 -8.73 -13.95
C GLY A 405 11.04 -9.56 -13.31
N SER A 406 11.12 -9.79 -11.99
CA SER A 406 9.99 -10.31 -11.19
C SER A 406 8.91 -9.23 -11.11
N ALA A 407 7.96 -9.26 -12.05
CA ALA A 407 6.74 -8.47 -12.03
C ALA A 407 5.62 -9.29 -11.37
N ASP A 408 4.95 -8.68 -10.39
CA ASP A 408 3.79 -9.26 -9.71
C ASP A 408 2.51 -8.48 -10.05
N TRP A 409 1.38 -8.92 -9.51
CA TRP A 409 0.07 -8.26 -9.72
C TRP A 409 0.06 -6.78 -9.30
N TRP A 410 0.97 -6.39 -8.42
CA TRP A 410 1.06 -5.04 -7.84
C TRP A 410 1.94 -4.10 -8.65
N THR A 411 2.67 -4.62 -9.64
CA THR A 411 3.61 -3.86 -10.46
C THR A 411 2.88 -2.90 -11.41
N PRO A 412 3.29 -1.62 -11.51
CA PRO A 412 2.71 -0.67 -12.47
C PRO A 412 2.99 -1.12 -13.90
N CYS A 413 1.95 -1.52 -14.64
CA CYS A 413 1.93 -1.74 -16.10
C CYS A 413 0.57 -2.29 -16.61
N GLN A 414 -0.43 -2.51 -15.75
CA GLN A 414 -1.77 -2.95 -16.18
C GLN A 414 -2.36 -1.97 -17.21
N ARG A 415 -2.52 -2.40 -18.47
CA ARG A 415 -2.90 -1.57 -19.64
C ARG A 415 -1.94 -0.40 -19.96
N GLY A 416 -0.64 -0.56 -19.74
CA GLY A 416 0.32 0.53 -19.97
C GLY A 416 0.20 1.68 -18.96
N SER A 417 -0.50 1.45 -17.84
CA SER A 417 -0.56 2.38 -16.71
C SER A 417 0.81 2.53 -16.05
N THR A 418 1.24 3.78 -15.83
CA THR A 418 2.44 4.10 -15.05
C THR A 418 2.22 3.95 -13.54
N VAL A 419 0.98 3.72 -13.11
CA VAL A 419 0.58 3.52 -11.71
C VAL A 419 -0.01 2.12 -11.48
N GLY A 420 0.37 1.49 -10.37
CA GLY A 420 -0.09 0.15 -9.99
C GLY A 420 -1.53 0.12 -9.47
N PRO A 421 -2.10 -1.08 -9.25
CA PRO A 421 -3.48 -1.26 -8.81
C PRO A 421 -3.86 -0.43 -7.58
N ILE A 422 -3.00 -0.43 -6.54
CA ILE A 422 -3.27 0.25 -5.27
C ILE A 422 -3.47 1.75 -5.45
N ALA A 423 -2.68 2.39 -6.31
CA ALA A 423 -2.81 3.82 -6.59
C ALA A 423 -4.14 4.15 -7.32
N ARG A 424 -4.76 3.16 -7.97
CA ARG A 424 -6.06 3.27 -8.66
C ARG A 424 -7.24 2.87 -7.77
N SER A 425 -6.98 2.39 -6.56
CA SER A 425 -7.99 1.95 -5.60
C SER A 425 -8.48 3.11 -4.73
N ASN A 426 -9.79 3.14 -4.49
CA ASN A 426 -10.45 3.94 -3.47
C ASN A 426 -10.38 3.27 -2.09
N VAL A 427 -10.38 1.93 -2.01
CA VAL A 427 -10.28 1.19 -0.74
C VAL A 427 -9.36 0.00 -0.94
N VAL A 428 -8.50 -0.27 0.04
CA VAL A 428 -7.64 -1.46 0.04
C VAL A 428 -7.93 -2.33 1.26
N PHE A 429 -8.09 -3.62 1.02
CA PHE A 429 -8.20 -4.65 2.04
C PHE A 429 -6.91 -5.47 2.08
N CYS A 430 -6.58 -6.07 3.22
CA CYS A 430 -5.54 -7.08 3.31
C CYS A 430 -6.01 -8.22 4.20
N SER A 431 -6.06 -9.43 3.62
CA SER A 431 -6.58 -10.62 4.29
C SER A 431 -5.48 -11.55 4.83
N VAL A 432 -4.25 -11.04 5.00
CA VAL A 432 -3.10 -11.82 5.52
C VAL A 432 -3.33 -12.29 6.95
N TRP A 433 -3.99 -11.47 7.77
CA TRP A 433 -4.26 -11.76 9.19
C TRP A 433 -5.56 -12.54 9.40
N GLU A 434 -5.95 -12.69 10.66
CA GLU A 434 -7.17 -13.37 11.05
C GLU A 434 -8.43 -12.82 10.35
N VAL A 435 -9.41 -13.72 10.15
CA VAL A 435 -10.65 -13.41 9.44
C VAL A 435 -11.40 -12.25 10.11
N ASP A 436 -11.39 -12.18 11.45
CA ASP A 436 -12.05 -11.09 12.18
C ASP A 436 -11.43 -9.72 11.91
N TYR A 437 -10.12 -9.65 11.65
CA TYR A 437 -9.49 -8.40 11.24
C TYR A 437 -9.95 -7.98 9.84
N THR A 438 -10.05 -8.94 8.91
CA THR A 438 -10.62 -8.69 7.58
C THR A 438 -12.08 -8.21 7.68
N ARG A 439 -12.89 -8.82 8.54
CA ARG A 439 -14.28 -8.39 8.80
C ARG A 439 -14.37 -6.95 9.29
N LYS A 440 -13.48 -6.53 10.19
CA LYS A 440 -13.40 -5.13 10.65
C LYS A 440 -13.06 -4.17 9.51
N GLN A 441 -12.15 -4.53 8.60
CA GLN A 441 -11.85 -3.73 7.41
C GLN A 441 -13.09 -3.61 6.50
N VAL A 442 -13.77 -4.73 6.23
CA VAL A 442 -14.99 -4.76 5.39
C VAL A 442 -16.11 -3.90 5.98
N LYS A 443 -16.33 -4.02 7.30
CA LYS A 443 -17.35 -3.23 8.01
C LYS A 443 -17.07 -1.73 7.89
N ARG A 444 -15.83 -1.29 8.14
CA ARG A 444 -15.43 0.12 7.97
C ARG A 444 -15.68 0.61 6.55
N ALA A 445 -15.26 -0.15 5.54
CA ALA A 445 -15.44 0.23 4.14
C ALA A 445 -16.93 0.37 3.78
N TRP A 446 -17.76 -0.52 4.30
CA TRP A 446 -19.21 -0.48 4.10
C TRP A 446 -19.85 0.74 4.78
N GLU A 447 -19.54 1.00 6.04
CA GLU A 447 -20.07 2.15 6.78
C GLU A 447 -19.68 3.47 6.10
N ASP A 448 -18.39 3.63 5.75
CA ASP A 448 -17.91 4.79 5.04
C ASP A 448 -18.59 4.94 3.66
N LEU A 449 -18.84 3.84 2.93
CA LEU A 449 -19.53 3.86 1.65
C LEU A 449 -20.98 4.33 1.80
N ILE A 450 -21.73 3.79 2.76
CA ILE A 450 -23.13 4.16 3.00
C ILE A 450 -23.24 5.62 3.41
N GLN A 451 -22.32 6.10 4.25
CA GLN A 451 -22.25 7.52 4.59
C GLN A 451 -22.05 8.38 3.33
N ARG A 452 -21.05 8.08 2.50
CA ARG A 452 -20.80 8.81 1.25
C ARG A 452 -21.99 8.79 0.28
N ILE A 453 -22.64 7.63 0.12
CA ILE A 453 -23.83 7.53 -0.73
C ILE A 453 -24.94 8.44 -0.21
N SER A 454 -25.13 8.50 1.11
CA SER A 454 -26.17 9.32 1.75
C SER A 454 -25.89 10.81 1.64
N GLU A 455 -24.62 11.23 1.67
CA GLU A 455 -24.20 12.64 1.50
C GLU A 455 -24.37 13.15 0.05
N LEU A 456 -24.48 12.25 -0.94
CA LEU A 456 -24.60 12.56 -2.37
C LEU A 456 -26.04 12.50 -2.91
N GLN A 457 -26.99 11.99 -2.13
CA GLN A 457 -28.42 11.92 -2.47
C GLN A 457 -29.16 13.12 -1.89
#